data_AF-A0ABD3PPM7-F1
#
_entry.id   AF-A0ABD3PPM7-F1
#
_cell.length_a   1.000
_cell.length_b   1.000
_cell.length_c   1.000
_cell.angle_alpha   90.00
_cell.angle_beta   90.00
_cell.angle_gamma   90.00
#
_symmetry.space_group_name_H-M   'P 1'
#
loop_
_entity.id
_entity.type
_entity.pdbx_description
1 polymer ?
#
loop_
_entity_poly.entity_id
_entity_poly.type
_entity_poly.pdbx_seq_one_letter_code
_entity_poly.pdbx_strand_id
1 'polypeptide(L)'
;MAPHSFAVYHLMALPSIDNVSTDGFMKQLGHASLIIPLLHQEDSETSDEEKSALSEVLCRQLSHSEGVRGFFAVYLTSPESLTVDNVPVVLAEAVKNADKKVMVPLACMNVIMPTAMSSIHQDVELRECASKTAVNGIKILRLLKGSDDVSMNCKAIMSVCRGTGDGSEDLIEFWNRFFVSYGYADEQKEDIALVMSEFC
;
A
#
# COMPACT_ATOMS: atom_id res chain seq x y z
N MET A 1 34.95 11.00 -16.22
CA MET A 1 34.09 11.68 -17.21
C MET A 1 33.58 10.61 -18.17
N ALA A 2 32.33 10.13 -18.15
CA ALA A 2 31.07 10.74 -17.74
C ALA A 2 30.13 9.74 -17.01
N PRO A 3 29.47 10.15 -15.91
CA PRO A 3 28.25 9.51 -15.42
C PRO A 3 26.97 10.31 -15.78
N HIS A 4 27.11 11.55 -16.25
CA HIS A 4 25.97 12.47 -16.47
C HIS A 4 24.97 12.03 -17.55
N SER A 5 25.33 11.10 -18.43
CA SER A 5 24.42 10.71 -19.52
C SER A 5 23.35 9.72 -19.09
N PHE A 6 23.54 8.92 -18.03
CA PHE A 6 22.57 7.88 -17.64
C PHE A 6 21.51 8.40 -16.66
N ALA A 7 21.93 9.18 -15.65
CA ALA A 7 21.02 9.75 -14.65
C ALA A 7 19.93 10.68 -15.25
N VAL A 8 20.26 11.37 -16.36
CA VAL A 8 19.32 12.29 -17.02
C VAL A 8 18.15 11.54 -17.70
N TYR A 9 18.34 10.29 -18.14
CA TYR A 9 17.26 9.53 -18.79
C TYR A 9 16.21 9.03 -17.79
N HIS A 10 16.61 8.69 -16.57
CA HIS A 10 15.68 8.20 -15.54
C HIS A 10 14.80 9.32 -14.98
N LEU A 11 15.36 10.52 -14.78
CA LEU A 11 14.60 11.70 -14.38
C LEU A 11 13.55 12.12 -15.43
N MET A 12 13.85 11.95 -16.72
CA MET A 12 12.88 12.22 -17.79
C MET A 12 11.76 11.18 -17.89
N ALA A 13 11.94 10.00 -17.31
CA ALA A 13 10.93 8.94 -17.26
C ALA A 13 9.95 9.11 -16.10
N LEU A 14 10.25 9.96 -15.11
CA LEU A 14 9.34 10.22 -14.00
C LEU A 14 8.11 11.00 -14.48
N PRO A 15 6.91 10.65 -13.98
CA PRO A 15 5.74 11.49 -14.21
C PRO A 15 5.92 12.84 -13.53
N SER A 16 5.37 13.89 -14.15
CA SER A 16 5.45 15.24 -13.59
C SER A 16 4.67 15.33 -12.27
N ILE A 17 5.13 16.22 -11.38
CA ILE A 17 4.47 16.51 -10.10
C ILE A 17 3.00 16.89 -10.29
N ASP A 18 2.71 17.72 -11.29
CA ASP A 18 1.34 18.17 -11.57
C ASP A 18 0.43 17.00 -11.96
N ASN A 19 0.93 16.07 -12.78
CA ASN A 19 0.18 14.89 -13.20
C ASN A 19 -0.12 13.98 -12.00
N VAL A 20 0.90 13.60 -11.23
CA VAL A 20 0.70 12.69 -10.09
C VAL A 20 -0.17 13.29 -8.98
N SER A 21 -0.25 14.62 -8.89
CA SER A 21 -1.05 15.32 -7.87
C SER A 21 -2.55 15.38 -8.18
N THR A 22 -2.94 15.21 -9.44
CA THR A 22 -4.32 15.52 -9.89
C THR A 22 -4.96 14.44 -10.75
N ASP A 23 -4.16 13.56 -11.35
CA ASP A 23 -4.68 12.50 -12.21
C ASP A 23 -5.52 11.48 -11.43
N GLY A 24 -6.59 10.99 -12.08
CA GLY A 24 -7.46 9.96 -11.54
C GLY A 24 -6.84 8.55 -11.56
N PHE A 25 -7.47 7.61 -10.86
CA PHE A 25 -6.96 6.26 -10.60
C PHE A 25 -6.29 5.55 -11.78
N MET A 26 -6.93 5.51 -12.96
CA MET A 26 -6.38 4.76 -14.11
C MET A 26 -5.01 5.27 -14.57
N LYS A 27 -4.78 6.59 -14.49
CA LYS A 27 -3.47 7.16 -14.82
C LYS A 27 -2.46 6.95 -13.69
N GLN A 28 -2.93 6.95 -12.44
CA GLN A 28 -2.09 6.67 -11.28
C GLN A 28 -1.46 5.27 -11.33
N LEU A 29 -2.16 4.28 -11.91
CA LEU A 29 -1.58 2.96 -12.22
C LEU A 29 -0.37 3.09 -13.16
N GLY A 30 -0.50 3.86 -14.23
CA GLY A 30 0.58 4.09 -15.19
C GLY A 30 1.78 4.81 -14.57
N HIS A 31 1.52 5.82 -13.74
CA HIS A 31 2.56 6.53 -12.98
C HIS A 31 3.32 5.57 -12.06
N ALA A 32 2.60 4.71 -11.34
CA ALA A 32 3.19 3.71 -10.46
C ALA A 32 4.11 2.73 -11.21
N SER A 33 3.69 2.25 -12.38
CA SER A 33 4.50 1.35 -13.21
C SER A 33 5.83 1.96 -13.67
N LEU A 34 5.93 3.30 -13.75
CA LEU A 34 7.18 4.00 -14.07
C LEU A 34 8.06 4.19 -12.82
N ILE A 35 7.44 4.44 -11.66
CA ILE A 35 8.12 4.76 -10.41
C ILE A 35 8.71 3.51 -9.74
N ILE A 36 7.99 2.39 -9.78
CA ILE A 36 8.36 1.17 -9.02
C ILE A 36 9.72 0.60 -9.41
N PRO A 37 10.09 0.46 -10.70
CA PRO A 37 11.42 -0.04 -11.05
C PRO A 37 12.55 0.85 -10.51
N LEU A 38 12.33 2.17 -10.46
CA LEU A 38 13.31 3.14 -9.95
C LEU A 38 13.49 3.04 -8.44
N LEU A 39 12.46 2.61 -7.71
CA LEU A 39 12.53 2.38 -6.26
C LEU A 39 13.42 1.19 -5.87
N HIS A 40 13.65 0.26 -6.79
CA HIS A 40 14.39 -0.98 -6.54
C HIS A 40 15.76 -1.02 -7.25
N GLN A 41 16.24 0.12 -7.78
CA GLN A 41 17.60 0.25 -8.29
C GLN A 41 18.62 0.15 -7.15
N GLU A 42 19.84 -0.30 -7.45
CA GLU A 42 20.89 -0.36 -6.44
C GLU A 42 21.26 1.06 -5.96
N ASP A 43 21.53 1.20 -4.66
CA ASP A 43 21.85 2.50 -4.04
C ASP A 43 23.08 3.18 -4.67
N SER A 44 24.00 2.40 -5.23
CA SER A 44 25.19 2.83 -5.98
C SER A 44 24.88 3.41 -7.36
N GLU A 45 23.69 3.14 -7.89
CA GLU A 45 23.25 3.53 -9.23
C GLU A 45 22.37 4.78 -9.22
N THR A 46 21.88 5.20 -8.05
CA THR A 46 20.94 6.33 -7.92
C THR A 46 21.62 7.54 -7.27
N SER A 47 21.65 8.68 -7.97
CA SER A 47 22.14 9.95 -7.44
C SER A 47 21.22 10.54 -6.36
N ASP A 48 21.75 11.42 -5.51
CA ASP A 48 20.96 12.11 -4.48
C ASP A 48 19.87 12.99 -5.11
N GLU A 49 20.13 13.58 -6.29
CA GLU A 49 19.16 14.32 -7.06
C GLU A 49 17.99 13.44 -7.53
N GLU A 50 18.26 12.22 -7.99
CA GLU A 50 17.24 11.25 -8.38
C GLU A 50 16.41 10.79 -7.20
N LYS A 51 17.05 10.48 -6.05
CA LYS A 51 16.34 10.11 -4.82
C LYS A 51 15.42 11.24 -4.36
N SER A 52 15.88 12.49 -4.45
CA SER A 52 15.09 13.67 -4.10
C SER A 52 13.88 13.86 -5.03
N ALA A 53 14.08 13.75 -6.34
CA ALA A 53 13.01 13.85 -7.32
C ALA A 53 11.97 12.72 -7.16
N LEU A 54 12.42 11.49 -6.95
CA LEU A 54 11.58 10.32 -6.70
C LEU A 54 10.74 10.49 -5.43
N SER A 55 11.38 10.98 -4.35
CA SER A 55 10.71 11.29 -3.09
C SER A 55 9.60 12.34 -3.28
N GLU A 56 9.89 13.43 -4.01
CA GLU A 56 8.91 14.47 -4.27
C GLU A 56 7.70 13.94 -5.05
N VAL A 57 7.93 13.19 -6.13
CA VAL A 57 6.86 12.59 -6.94
C VAL A 57 6.01 11.63 -6.09
N LEU A 58 6.63 10.78 -5.27
CA LEU A 58 5.91 9.85 -4.39
C LEU A 58 5.10 10.58 -3.34
N CYS A 59 5.66 11.60 -2.69
CA CYS A 59 4.92 12.39 -1.70
C CYS A 59 3.68 13.04 -2.31
N ARG A 60 3.78 13.49 -3.57
CA ARG A 60 2.66 14.09 -4.31
C ARG A 60 1.63 13.04 -4.70
N GLN A 61 2.06 11.90 -5.22
CA GLN A 61 1.17 10.80 -5.56
C GLN A 61 0.42 10.26 -4.33
N LEU A 62 1.09 10.11 -3.20
CA LEU A 62 0.48 9.60 -1.97
C LEU A 62 -0.29 10.66 -1.17
N SER A 63 -0.39 11.88 -1.67
CA SER A 63 -1.11 12.99 -1.00
C SER A 63 -2.63 12.91 -1.11
N HIS A 64 -3.16 12.02 -1.96
CA HIS A 64 -4.60 11.86 -2.17
C HIS A 64 -4.99 10.40 -2.41
N SER A 65 -6.27 10.09 -2.20
CA SER A 65 -6.79 8.71 -2.21
C SER A 65 -6.54 7.98 -3.53
N GLU A 66 -6.79 8.63 -4.67
CA GLU A 66 -6.63 8.01 -5.99
C GLU A 66 -5.17 7.64 -6.30
N GLY A 67 -4.22 8.46 -5.83
CA GLY A 67 -2.79 8.19 -6.03
C GLY A 67 -2.28 7.10 -5.08
N VAL A 68 -2.73 7.08 -3.82
CA VAL A 68 -2.45 5.95 -2.90
C VAL A 68 -3.00 4.64 -3.47
N ARG A 69 -4.26 4.62 -3.93
CA ARG A 69 -4.90 3.44 -4.52
C ARG A 69 -4.17 2.99 -5.78
N GLY A 70 -3.90 3.91 -6.70
CA GLY A 70 -3.22 3.59 -7.97
C GLY A 70 -1.81 3.08 -7.75
N PHE A 71 -1.06 3.71 -6.84
CA PHE A 71 0.30 3.27 -6.52
C PHE A 71 0.33 1.86 -5.94
N PHE A 72 -0.46 1.59 -4.90
CA PHE A 72 -0.40 0.29 -4.24
C PHE A 72 -1.08 -0.83 -5.02
N ALA A 73 -2.03 -0.53 -5.90
CA ALA A 73 -2.58 -1.51 -6.83
C ALA A 73 -1.51 -2.13 -7.73
N VAL A 74 -0.43 -1.39 -8.04
CA VAL A 74 0.69 -1.88 -8.85
C VAL A 74 1.82 -2.39 -7.96
N TYR A 75 2.22 -1.63 -6.94
CA TYR A 75 3.36 -1.95 -6.07
C TYR A 75 3.18 -3.31 -5.39
N LEU A 76 2.00 -3.61 -4.87
CA LEU A 76 1.79 -4.82 -4.07
C LEU A 76 1.92 -6.12 -4.89
N THR A 77 1.80 -6.02 -6.21
CA THR A 77 1.84 -7.15 -7.15
C THR A 77 3.05 -7.10 -8.08
N SER A 78 3.91 -6.08 -7.98
CA SER A 78 5.04 -5.92 -8.89
C SER A 78 6.11 -6.98 -8.63
N PRO A 79 6.74 -7.58 -9.66
CA PRO A 79 7.81 -8.55 -9.48
C PRO A 79 8.94 -8.03 -8.58
N GLU A 80 9.36 -6.79 -8.78
CA GLU A 80 10.42 -6.14 -8.01
C GLU A 80 10.07 -6.13 -6.52
N SER A 81 8.86 -5.67 -6.20
CA SER A 81 8.39 -5.53 -4.82
C SER A 81 8.13 -6.87 -4.13
N LEU A 82 7.78 -7.91 -4.89
CA LEU A 82 7.58 -9.26 -4.38
C LEU A 82 8.89 -10.00 -4.09
N THR A 83 10.00 -9.60 -4.73
CA THR A 83 11.32 -10.24 -4.56
C THR A 83 12.16 -9.69 -3.41
N VAL A 84 11.79 -8.53 -2.85
CA VAL A 84 12.56 -7.89 -1.79
C VAL A 84 11.90 -8.05 -0.41
N ASP A 85 12.72 -8.21 0.63
CA ASP A 85 12.22 -8.33 2.00
C ASP A 85 11.82 -6.98 2.60
N ASN A 86 12.55 -5.92 2.26
CA ASN A 86 12.38 -4.59 2.84
C ASN A 86 11.70 -3.62 1.88
N VAL A 87 10.90 -2.70 2.43
CA VAL A 87 10.33 -1.60 1.64
C VAL A 87 11.44 -0.59 1.34
N PRO A 88 11.59 -0.12 0.08
CA PRO A 88 12.57 0.91 -0.28
C PRO A 88 12.46 2.14 0.62
N VAL A 89 13.60 2.70 1.05
CA VAL A 89 13.66 3.78 2.04
C VAL A 89 12.83 5.00 1.61
N VAL A 90 12.97 5.42 0.36
CA VAL A 90 12.24 6.57 -0.21
C VAL A 90 10.73 6.37 -0.13
N LEU A 91 10.23 5.17 -0.47
CA LEU A 91 8.82 4.84 -0.34
C LEU A 91 8.39 4.79 1.13
N ALA A 92 9.23 4.21 1.99
CA ALA A 92 8.92 4.08 3.40
C ALA A 92 8.75 5.45 4.08
N GLU A 93 9.59 6.42 3.73
CA GLU A 93 9.48 7.80 4.19
C GLU A 93 8.22 8.49 3.65
N ALA A 94 7.93 8.35 2.35
CA ALA A 94 6.72 8.92 1.76
C ALA A 94 5.44 8.39 2.42
N VAL A 95 5.37 7.08 2.69
CA VAL A 95 4.24 6.44 3.41
C VAL A 95 4.12 6.96 4.85
N LYS A 96 5.26 7.12 5.55
CA LYS A 96 5.28 7.66 6.91
C LYS A 96 4.85 9.12 6.98
N ASN A 97 5.06 9.89 5.93
CA ASN A 97 4.69 11.31 5.88
C ASN A 97 3.30 11.57 5.27
N ALA A 98 2.68 10.58 4.62
CA ALA A 98 1.34 10.70 4.07
C ALA A 98 0.27 10.91 5.17
N ASP A 99 -0.83 11.58 4.80
CA ASP A 99 -1.98 11.78 5.68
C ASP A 99 -2.53 10.44 6.18
N LYS A 100 -2.49 10.22 7.49
CA LYS A 100 -2.91 8.97 8.13
C LYS A 100 -4.39 8.68 7.94
N LYS A 101 -5.23 9.71 7.83
CA LYS A 101 -6.67 9.53 7.61
C LYS A 101 -6.98 8.94 6.24
N VAL A 102 -6.09 9.11 5.27
CA VAL A 102 -6.21 8.53 3.93
C VAL A 102 -5.40 7.23 3.82
N MET A 103 -4.14 7.27 4.25
CA MET A 103 -3.18 6.18 4.07
C MET A 103 -3.56 4.94 4.90
N VAL A 104 -3.98 5.10 6.16
CA VAL A 104 -4.23 3.95 7.05
C VAL A 104 -5.39 3.09 6.55
N PRO A 105 -6.59 3.62 6.26
CA PRO A 105 -7.68 2.79 5.76
C PRO A 105 -7.33 2.07 4.45
N LEU A 106 -6.61 2.74 3.54
CA LEU A 106 -6.18 2.13 2.28
C LEU A 106 -5.11 1.05 2.49
N ALA A 107 -4.16 1.26 3.40
CA ALA A 107 -3.19 0.23 3.78
C ALA A 107 -3.87 -0.97 4.45
N CYS A 108 -4.89 -0.76 5.29
CA CYS A 108 -5.71 -1.84 5.84
C CYS A 108 -6.43 -2.62 4.72
N MET A 109 -7.07 -1.93 3.76
CA MET A 109 -7.71 -2.58 2.61
C MET A 109 -6.74 -3.43 1.79
N ASN A 110 -5.52 -2.94 1.59
CA ASN A 110 -4.43 -3.64 0.91
C ASN A 110 -3.93 -4.89 1.66
N VAL A 111 -4.36 -5.10 2.90
CA VAL A 111 -4.14 -6.34 3.65
C VAL A 111 -5.42 -7.19 3.64
N ILE A 112 -6.57 -6.58 3.98
CA ILE A 112 -7.86 -7.28 4.11
C ILE A 112 -8.22 -8.04 2.83
N MET A 113 -8.19 -7.34 1.69
CA MET A 113 -8.64 -7.91 0.41
C MET A 113 -7.80 -9.13 0.00
N PRO A 114 -6.46 -9.06 -0.08
CA PRO A 114 -5.66 -10.23 -0.44
C PRO A 114 -5.65 -11.32 0.64
N THR A 115 -5.74 -10.98 1.94
CA THR A 115 -5.91 -11.99 2.99
C THR A 115 -7.19 -12.79 2.77
N ALA A 116 -8.33 -12.11 2.58
CA ALA A 116 -9.60 -12.75 2.32
C ALA A 116 -9.57 -13.65 1.08
N MET A 117 -8.89 -13.19 0.03
CA MET A 117 -8.73 -13.98 -1.20
C MET A 117 -7.86 -15.22 -0.95
N SER A 118 -6.80 -15.11 -0.15
CA SER A 118 -5.92 -16.25 0.16
C SER A 118 -6.60 -17.34 1.01
N SER A 119 -7.59 -16.99 1.82
CA SER A 119 -8.28 -17.94 2.71
C SER A 119 -9.14 -18.97 1.97
N ILE A 120 -9.86 -18.54 0.92
CA ILE A 120 -10.93 -19.35 0.32
C ILE A 120 -10.66 -19.79 -1.12
N HIS A 121 -9.61 -19.29 -1.76
CA HIS A 121 -9.38 -19.58 -3.16
C HIS A 121 -8.96 -21.04 -3.37
N GLN A 122 -9.72 -21.78 -4.18
CA GLN A 122 -9.44 -23.20 -4.45
C GLN A 122 -8.26 -23.39 -5.40
N ASP A 123 -8.01 -22.41 -6.27
CA ASP A 123 -6.82 -22.39 -7.12
C ASP A 123 -5.58 -22.02 -6.29
N VAL A 124 -4.58 -22.91 -6.32
CA VAL A 124 -3.34 -22.80 -5.54
C VAL A 124 -2.50 -21.62 -6.00
N GLU A 125 -2.42 -21.34 -7.30
CA GLU A 125 -1.61 -20.25 -7.84
C GLU A 125 -2.20 -18.90 -7.48
N LEU A 126 -3.52 -18.75 -7.61
CA LEU A 126 -4.21 -17.52 -7.23
C LEU A 126 -4.16 -17.27 -5.72
N ARG A 127 -4.23 -18.35 -4.91
CA ARG A 127 -4.03 -18.26 -3.47
C ARG A 127 -2.61 -17.81 -3.11
N GLU A 128 -1.60 -18.36 -3.78
CA GLU A 128 -0.21 -17.98 -3.54
C GLU A 128 0.04 -16.51 -3.93
N CYS A 129 -0.52 -16.06 -5.06
CA CYS A 129 -0.45 -14.67 -5.50
C CYS A 129 -1.11 -13.72 -4.48
N ALA A 130 -2.31 -14.07 -4.01
CA ALA A 130 -3.01 -13.31 -2.97
C ALA A 130 -2.21 -13.27 -1.67
N SER A 131 -1.64 -14.39 -1.24
CA SER A 131 -0.79 -14.46 -0.04
C SER A 131 0.45 -13.56 -0.15
N LYS A 132 1.16 -13.58 -1.28
CA LYS A 132 2.30 -12.69 -1.56
C LYS A 132 1.89 -11.22 -1.50
N THR A 133 0.74 -10.88 -2.08
CA THR A 133 0.16 -9.53 -2.05
C THR A 133 -0.15 -9.10 -0.62
N ALA A 134 -0.77 -9.98 0.18
CA ALA A 134 -1.08 -9.71 1.59
C ALA A 134 0.20 -9.48 2.41
N VAL A 135 1.22 -10.32 2.23
CA VAL A 135 2.54 -10.16 2.87
C VAL A 135 3.14 -8.80 2.54
N ASN A 136 3.06 -8.36 1.28
CA ASN A 136 3.57 -7.05 0.88
C ASN A 136 2.73 -5.90 1.46
N GLY A 137 1.40 -6.06 1.52
CA GLY A 137 0.50 -5.10 2.17
C GLY A 137 0.81 -4.94 3.66
N ILE A 138 1.11 -6.04 4.35
CA ILE A 138 1.52 -6.07 5.75
C ILE A 138 2.83 -5.30 5.95
N LYS A 139 3.81 -5.42 5.03
CA LYS A 139 5.06 -4.64 5.09
C LYS A 139 4.76 -3.14 5.08
N ILE A 140 3.84 -2.67 4.23
CA ILE A 140 3.43 -1.27 4.17
C ILE A 140 2.71 -0.84 5.45
N LEU A 141 1.74 -1.62 5.94
CA LEU A 141 1.01 -1.29 7.17
C LEU A 141 1.93 -1.22 8.39
N ARG A 142 2.98 -2.07 8.46
CA ARG A 142 3.99 -2.02 9.52
C ARG A 142 4.75 -0.71 9.58
N LEU A 143 4.93 -0.01 8.46
CA LEU A 143 5.58 1.31 8.46
C LEU A 143 4.76 2.37 9.21
N LEU A 144 3.46 2.14 9.34
CA LEU A 144 2.49 3.03 9.99
C LEU A 144 2.21 2.62 11.45
N LYS A 145 2.78 1.50 11.90
CA LYS A 145 2.58 0.96 13.25
C LYS A 145 3.01 1.98 14.31
N GLY A 146 2.25 2.04 15.40
CA GLY A 146 2.47 2.99 16.50
C GLY A 146 1.72 4.32 16.33
N SER A 147 0.97 4.52 15.25
CA SER A 147 -0.02 5.60 15.16
C SER A 147 -1.36 5.15 15.75
N ASP A 148 -2.04 6.06 16.45
CA ASP A 148 -3.37 5.80 17.01
C ASP A 148 -4.38 5.43 15.90
N ASP A 149 -4.27 6.06 14.73
CA ASP A 149 -5.10 5.75 13.56
C ASP A 149 -5.02 4.27 13.16
N VAL A 150 -3.82 3.67 13.17
CA VAL A 150 -3.65 2.24 12.86
C VAL A 150 -4.34 1.39 13.93
N SER A 151 -4.05 1.64 15.21
CA SER A 151 -4.65 0.85 16.29
C SER A 151 -6.17 1.00 16.34
N MET A 152 -6.72 2.19 16.05
CA MET A 152 -8.16 2.43 16.00
C MET A 152 -8.82 1.70 14.82
N ASN A 153 -8.22 1.75 13.62
CA ASN A 153 -8.75 1.05 12.46
C ASN A 153 -8.70 -0.47 12.65
N CYS A 154 -7.55 -1.01 13.09
CA CYS A 154 -7.40 -2.45 13.30
C CYS A 154 -8.34 -2.98 14.37
N LYS A 155 -8.56 -2.24 15.47
CA LYS A 155 -9.58 -2.59 16.49
C LYS A 155 -10.99 -2.60 15.90
N ALA A 156 -11.37 -1.56 15.16
CA ALA A 156 -12.69 -1.51 14.52
C ALA A 156 -12.90 -2.66 13.52
N ILE A 157 -11.89 -2.98 12.70
CA ILE A 157 -11.92 -4.12 11.77
C ILE A 157 -12.12 -5.43 12.54
N MET A 158 -11.36 -5.66 13.62
CA MET A 158 -11.51 -6.86 14.45
C MET A 158 -12.91 -6.96 15.06
N SER A 159 -13.47 -5.84 15.53
CA SER A 159 -14.82 -5.78 16.08
C SER A 159 -15.89 -6.10 15.05
N VAL A 160 -15.71 -5.68 13.79
CA VAL A 160 -16.59 -6.05 12.68
C VAL A 160 -16.45 -7.53 12.34
N CYS A 161 -15.23 -8.06 12.28
CA CYS A 161 -14.99 -9.48 12.00
C CYS A 161 -15.60 -10.40 13.06
N ARG A 162 -15.50 -10.03 14.34
CA ARG A 162 -15.89 -10.87 15.49
C ARG A 162 -17.26 -10.53 16.10
N GLY A 163 -17.86 -9.42 15.68
CA GLY A 163 -19.15 -8.95 16.19
C GLY A 163 -19.14 -8.49 17.65
N THR A 164 -18.01 -7.97 18.16
CA THR A 164 -17.90 -7.55 19.58
C THR A 164 -18.39 -6.13 19.84
N GLY A 165 -18.33 -5.24 18.83
CA GLY A 165 -18.72 -3.84 18.96
C GLY A 165 -17.71 -2.95 19.70
N ASP A 166 -16.47 -3.41 19.90
CA ASP A 166 -15.45 -2.64 20.63
C ASP A 166 -14.75 -1.60 19.72
N GLY A 167 -14.79 -0.32 20.09
CA GLY A 167 -14.04 0.73 19.38
C GLY A 167 -14.88 1.96 19.01
N SER A 168 -14.36 2.75 18.07
CA SER A 168 -15.06 3.95 17.56
C SER A 168 -16.26 3.55 16.70
N GLU A 169 -17.45 4.04 17.04
CA GLU A 169 -18.70 3.75 16.33
C GLU A 169 -18.63 4.11 14.85
N ASP A 170 -18.08 5.28 14.51
CA ASP A 170 -17.92 5.75 13.13
C ASP A 170 -17.02 4.81 12.31
N LEU A 171 -15.92 4.33 12.90
CA LEU A 171 -15.01 3.40 12.24
C LEU A 171 -15.63 2.01 12.10
N ILE A 172 -16.36 1.55 13.11
CA ILE A 172 -17.10 0.28 13.05
C ILE A 172 -18.15 0.35 11.94
N GLU A 173 -18.91 1.45 11.82
CA GLU A 173 -19.89 1.61 10.74
C GLU A 173 -19.21 1.62 9.37
N PHE A 174 -18.10 2.36 9.21
CA PHE A 174 -17.33 2.40 7.99
C PHE A 174 -16.87 1.00 7.56
N TRP A 175 -16.21 0.26 8.46
CA TRP A 175 -15.70 -1.07 8.16
C TRP A 175 -16.82 -2.08 7.99
N ASN A 176 -17.92 -1.99 8.73
CA ASN A 176 -19.07 -2.86 8.53
C ASN A 176 -19.66 -2.71 7.12
N ARG A 177 -19.83 -1.46 6.64
CA ARG A 177 -20.26 -1.20 5.25
C ARG A 177 -19.28 -1.79 4.24
N PHE A 178 -17.98 -1.66 4.48
CA PHE A 178 -16.95 -2.25 3.63
C PHE A 178 -17.10 -3.79 3.58
N PHE A 179 -17.14 -4.47 4.72
CA PHE A 179 -17.26 -5.93 4.77
C PHE A 179 -18.55 -6.45 4.14
N VAL A 180 -19.68 -5.77 4.35
CA VAL A 180 -20.97 -6.12 3.73
C VAL A 180 -20.90 -5.95 2.21
N SER A 181 -20.26 -4.89 1.72
CA SER A 181 -20.15 -4.62 0.28
C SER A 181 -19.34 -5.68 -0.46
N TYR A 182 -18.30 -6.23 0.18
CA TYR A 182 -17.46 -7.29 -0.38
C TYR A 182 -17.97 -8.71 -0.08
N GLY A 183 -18.96 -8.86 0.79
CA GLY A 183 -19.61 -10.15 1.07
C GLY A 183 -18.69 -11.19 1.70
N TYR A 184 -17.75 -10.77 2.57
CA TYR A 184 -16.80 -11.71 3.18
C TYR A 184 -17.49 -12.74 4.08
N ALA A 185 -17.12 -14.01 3.90
CA ALA A 185 -17.56 -15.13 4.71
C ALA A 185 -16.89 -15.15 6.10
N ASP A 186 -17.45 -15.92 7.03
CA ASP A 186 -16.96 -15.98 8.42
C ASP A 186 -15.52 -16.48 8.54
N GLU A 187 -15.11 -17.44 7.70
CA GLU A 187 -13.73 -17.92 7.65
C GLU A 187 -12.76 -16.81 7.21
N GLN A 188 -13.11 -16.03 6.18
CA GLN A 188 -12.31 -14.89 5.74
C GLN A 188 -12.20 -13.82 6.84
N LYS A 189 -13.30 -13.56 7.56
CA LYS A 189 -13.33 -12.58 8.65
C LYS A 189 -12.40 -12.99 9.79
N GLU A 190 -12.34 -14.27 10.15
CA GLU A 190 -11.44 -14.73 11.21
C GLU A 190 -9.96 -14.60 10.81
N ASP A 191 -9.61 -14.96 9.57
CA ASP A 191 -8.24 -14.79 9.06
C ASP A 191 -7.84 -13.32 9.00
N ILE A 192 -8.76 -12.44 8.56
CA ILE A 192 -8.53 -10.99 8.61
C ILE A 192 -8.32 -10.52 10.05
N ALA A 193 -9.15 -10.95 11.00
CA ALA A 193 -9.04 -10.56 12.40
C ALA A 193 -7.71 -11.01 13.01
N LEU A 194 -7.24 -12.21 12.65
CA LEU A 194 -5.95 -12.74 13.07
C LEU A 194 -4.81 -11.84 12.60
N VAL A 195 -4.79 -11.47 11.30
CA VAL A 195 -3.75 -10.58 10.75
C VAL A 195 -3.81 -9.18 11.39
N MET A 196 -5.01 -8.62 11.55
CA MET A 196 -5.17 -7.27 12.13
C MET A 196 -4.75 -7.19 13.59
N SER A 197 -4.80 -8.31 14.32
CA SER A 197 -4.38 -8.36 15.72
C SER A 197 -2.89 -8.03 15.94
N GLU A 198 -2.04 -8.14 14.92
CA GLU A 198 -0.62 -7.73 14.96
C GLU A 198 -0.44 -6.21 15.15
N PHE A 199 -1.48 -5.43 14.87
CA PHE A 199 -1.47 -3.96 14.78
C PHE A 199 -2.31 -3.26 15.87
N CYS A 200 -2.95 -4.04 16.76
CA CYS A 200 -3.83 -3.55 17.83
C CYS A 200 -3.12 -3.30 19.16
#